data_AF-A0ABD3RV93-F1
#
_entry.id   AF-A0ABD3RV93-F1
#
_cell.length_a   1.000
_cell.length_b   1.000
_cell.length_c   1.000
_cell.angle_alpha   90.00
_cell.angle_beta   90.00
_cell.angle_gamma   90.00
#
_symmetry.space_group_name_H-M   'P 1'
#
loop_
_entity.id
_entity.type
_entity.pdbx_description
1 polymer ?
#
loop_
_entity_poly.entity_id
_entity_poly.type
_entity_poly.pdbx_seq_one_letter_code
_entity_poly.pdbx_strand_id
1 'polypeptide(L)'
;MTPSSSSAANSAHHPPPPLSPPLSLPPPLILLLILLLPWESYSSSSIVALPSHRSYSCYSSSPSSSPPSSRAFLPRRCHYLSAHLPVGNDVADIDGHDAYELHDATTRRAVLHRALLAATTTLATNAATNTMIDGPSSTAANAAVGTLPEYADASAILQSLTIDVSDASQYYDTLNFFDRAFDMRVLRERITEGGGGITRESWLGFGPEDLEIPSDFVLPVSSFARYGGHSSLHVRYDGASTASSSSTNVPLYLRSPGEYNESPAPGNNVAYLQLGVPTYRISQMVKFGGNVLDAYGWVNVICPAGLPVRAVVGVRNPDPMMFVALYCDDVEGSANFYANIGFAKRDYPYARPNDGGGQFEPPQPRGSIYVSPSANSMGILLLPREKKGGFFAYGSKQEALIPNPVLRSLNVVYAPTITTGGDAGAGADDGGGALATMSITDPSYVPISFISQDAFARELKATAIPPVSP
;
A
#
# COMPACT_ATOMS: atom_id res chain seq x y z
N MET A 1 48.23 53.62 -55.42
CA MET A 1 47.49 54.75 -56.03
C MET A 1 46.04 54.67 -55.56
N THR A 2 45.50 55.78 -55.06
CA THR A 2 44.05 56.06 -54.92
C THR A 2 43.53 56.65 -56.25
N PRO A 3 42.23 56.98 -56.48
CA PRO A 3 41.10 57.10 -55.53
C PRO A 3 39.71 56.54 -56.00
N SER A 4 38.69 56.69 -55.12
CA SER A 4 37.23 56.90 -55.41
C SER A 4 36.42 55.85 -56.20
N SER A 5 35.09 55.66 -56.04
CA SER A 5 34.07 56.02 -55.01
C SER A 5 32.75 55.27 -55.40
N SER A 6 31.61 55.28 -54.69
CA SER A 6 31.19 55.95 -53.44
C SER A 6 30.73 54.93 -52.36
N SER A 7 29.49 54.76 -51.83
CA SER A 7 28.15 55.35 -52.04
C SER A 7 27.30 55.28 -50.75
N ALA A 8 25.99 55.53 -50.83
CA ALA A 8 25.00 55.50 -49.72
C ALA A 8 24.91 54.12 -49.02
N ALA A 9 24.92 53.96 -47.68
CA ALA A 9 24.25 54.66 -46.57
C ALA A 9 22.84 54.14 -46.23
N ASN A 10 22.71 53.59 -45.02
CA ASN A 10 21.62 53.90 -44.10
C ASN A 10 22.01 53.58 -42.65
N SER A 11 21.49 54.36 -41.70
CA SER A 11 21.79 54.24 -40.26
C SER A 11 20.53 53.98 -39.46
N ALA A 12 20.60 53.09 -38.46
CA ALA A 12 19.55 52.87 -37.48
C ALA A 12 20.20 52.69 -36.10
N HIS A 13 19.96 53.65 -35.19
CA HIS A 13 20.42 53.55 -33.80
C HIS A 13 19.57 52.54 -33.04
N HIS A 14 20.23 51.57 -32.38
CA HIS A 14 19.65 50.93 -31.20
C HIS A 14 19.92 51.80 -29.95
N PRO A 15 18.94 51.95 -29.03
CA PRO A 15 19.16 52.60 -27.75
C PRO A 15 19.94 51.70 -26.78
N PRO A 16 20.68 52.27 -25.80
CA PRO A 16 21.36 51.50 -24.77
C PRO A 16 20.36 50.88 -23.75
N PRO A 17 20.73 49.77 -23.09
CA PRO A 17 19.90 49.14 -22.06
C PRO A 17 19.82 50.00 -20.77
N PRO A 18 18.75 49.86 -19.96
CA PRO A 18 18.58 50.60 -18.72
C PRO A 18 19.55 50.15 -17.63
N LEU A 19 19.89 51.09 -16.73
CA LEU A 19 20.79 50.86 -15.58
C LEU A 19 20.10 50.09 -14.45
N SER A 20 20.86 49.21 -13.79
CA SER A 20 20.41 48.44 -12.63
C SER A 20 20.10 49.31 -11.40
N PRO A 21 19.10 48.97 -10.58
CA PRO A 21 18.85 49.64 -9.30
C PRO A 21 19.94 49.33 -8.25
N PRO A 22 20.15 50.19 -7.24
CA PRO A 22 21.18 50.02 -6.23
C PRO A 22 20.86 48.93 -5.19
N LEU A 23 21.91 48.33 -4.64
CA LEU A 23 21.85 47.36 -3.54
C LEU A 23 21.28 47.98 -2.26
N SER A 24 20.26 47.34 -1.67
CA SER A 24 19.77 47.65 -0.33
C SER A 24 20.58 46.91 0.75
N LEU A 25 20.83 47.59 1.87
CA LEU A 25 21.53 47.03 3.04
C LEU A 25 20.61 46.09 3.85
N PRO A 26 21.17 45.07 4.53
CA PRO A 26 20.39 44.18 5.40
C PRO A 26 19.96 44.87 6.71
N PRO A 27 18.81 44.47 7.29
CA PRO A 27 18.39 44.92 8.62
C PRO A 27 19.25 44.31 9.75
N PRO A 28 19.25 44.91 10.96
CA PRO A 28 20.17 44.52 12.03
C PRO A 28 19.81 43.21 12.75
N LEU A 29 20.84 42.54 13.25
CA LEU A 29 20.75 41.42 14.21
C LEU A 29 20.04 41.87 15.49
N ILE A 30 18.88 41.26 15.78
CA ILE A 30 18.28 41.32 17.12
C ILE A 30 18.89 40.20 17.98
N LEU A 31 19.62 40.60 19.01
CA LEU A 31 20.29 39.70 19.95
C LEU A 31 19.29 39.16 20.99
N LEU A 32 18.71 37.97 20.77
CA LEU A 32 17.86 37.32 21.77
C LEU A 32 18.67 36.34 22.62
N LEU A 33 19.12 36.80 23.79
CA LEU A 33 19.89 36.01 24.74
C LEU A 33 18.94 35.33 25.76
N ILE A 34 18.53 34.09 25.48
CA ILE A 34 17.77 33.26 26.45
C ILE A 34 18.60 32.05 26.88
N LEU A 35 18.76 31.98 28.20
CA LEU A 35 19.56 31.09 29.03
C LEU A 35 19.65 29.61 28.61
N LEU A 36 20.88 29.10 28.70
CA LEU A 36 21.21 27.67 28.78
C LEU A 36 20.53 27.01 30.00
N LEU A 37 19.84 25.89 29.79
CA LEU A 37 19.67 24.83 30.78
C LEU A 37 19.77 23.47 30.08
N PRO A 38 20.44 22.46 30.68
CA PRO A 38 20.57 21.13 30.07
C PRO A 38 19.29 20.32 30.23
N TRP A 39 18.92 19.56 29.20
CA TRP A 39 17.84 18.58 29.28
C TRP A 39 18.43 17.22 29.71
N GLU A 40 18.38 16.91 31.00
CA GLU A 40 18.92 15.65 31.52
C GLU A 40 18.12 14.43 31.04
N SER A 41 18.84 13.32 30.84
CA SER A 41 18.29 12.07 30.31
C SER A 41 17.62 11.24 31.40
N TYR A 42 16.29 11.21 31.44
CA TYR A 42 15.55 10.32 32.35
C TYR A 42 15.43 8.90 31.81
N SER A 43 16.45 8.09 32.11
CA SER A 43 16.35 6.63 32.07
C SER A 43 15.20 6.16 32.96
N SER A 44 14.29 5.35 32.39
CA SER A 44 13.11 4.85 33.10
C SER A 44 13.26 3.35 33.37
N SER A 45 13.66 2.99 34.58
CA SER A 45 13.70 1.60 35.05
C SER A 45 13.69 1.52 36.58
N SER A 46 12.50 1.33 37.18
CA SER A 46 12.31 0.66 38.47
C SER A 46 10.83 0.41 38.75
N ILE A 47 10.52 -0.78 39.27
CA ILE A 47 9.20 -1.19 39.75
C ILE A 47 9.16 -1.01 41.27
N VAL A 48 8.17 -0.28 41.79
CA VAL A 48 7.76 -0.31 43.21
C VAL A 48 6.24 -0.26 43.27
N ALA A 49 5.61 -0.99 44.18
CA ALA A 49 4.16 -1.19 44.22
C ALA A 49 3.51 -0.77 45.55
N LEU A 50 2.31 -0.15 45.43
CA LEU A 50 1.27 -0.02 46.48
C LEU A 50 1.65 0.87 47.71
N PRO A 51 0.68 1.27 48.60
CA PRO A 51 -0.72 0.82 48.70
C PRO A 51 -1.83 1.89 48.83
N SER A 52 -3.05 1.44 48.50
CA SER A 52 -4.40 1.74 49.06
C SER A 52 -4.79 3.05 49.81
N HIS A 53 -6.07 3.42 49.60
CA HIS A 53 -6.96 4.24 50.45
C HIS A 53 -6.70 5.76 50.61
N ARG A 54 -7.66 6.57 50.15
CA ARG A 54 -8.73 7.10 51.02
C ARG A 54 -9.91 7.68 50.24
N SER A 55 -11.10 7.62 50.86
CA SER A 55 -12.35 8.21 50.37
C SER A 55 -12.49 9.65 50.84
N TYR A 56 -13.13 10.51 50.04
CA TYR A 56 -13.77 11.74 50.50
C TYR A 56 -15.14 11.91 49.87
N SER A 57 -16.08 12.47 50.63
CA SER A 57 -17.49 12.61 50.25
C SER A 57 -18.02 14.00 50.60
N CYS A 58 -18.96 14.49 49.80
CA CYS A 58 -19.96 15.49 50.15
C CYS A 58 -19.47 16.83 50.73
N TYR A 59 -19.68 17.91 49.96
CA TYR A 59 -20.20 19.14 50.54
C TYR A 59 -21.42 19.61 49.74
N SER A 60 -22.42 20.13 50.46
CA SER A 60 -23.73 20.48 49.92
C SER A 60 -24.02 21.96 50.08
N SER A 61 -24.50 22.62 49.02
CA SER A 61 -25.12 23.94 49.11
C SER A 61 -26.17 24.14 48.01
N SER A 62 -27.43 24.12 48.41
CA SER A 62 -28.56 24.73 47.69
C SER A 62 -28.98 25.98 48.49
N PRO A 63 -29.62 26.98 47.85
CA PRO A 63 -31.08 26.96 47.92
C PRO A 63 -31.83 27.53 46.68
N SER A 64 -33.00 26.92 46.43
CA SER A 64 -34.25 27.49 45.87
C SER A 64 -34.23 28.68 44.90
N SER A 65 -34.68 28.44 43.66
CA SER A 65 -35.91 29.08 43.14
C SER A 65 -36.48 28.27 41.95
N SER A 66 -37.77 28.38 41.66
CA SER A 66 -38.51 27.49 40.74
C SER A 66 -39.90 28.06 40.39
N PRO A 67 -40.58 27.59 39.33
CA PRO A 67 -40.13 27.18 37.99
C PRO A 67 -40.88 28.06 36.93
N PRO A 68 -41.02 27.75 35.61
CA PRO A 68 -41.59 26.52 35.00
C PRO A 68 -40.72 26.04 33.80
N SER A 69 -41.12 25.23 32.79
CA SER A 69 -42.38 24.55 32.45
C SER A 69 -42.15 23.31 31.55
N SER A 70 -43.15 22.43 31.46
CA SER A 70 -43.57 21.67 30.25
C SER A 70 -42.53 21.01 29.32
N ARG A 71 -42.32 19.70 29.48
CA ARG A 71 -42.86 18.64 28.59
C ARG A 71 -42.25 17.26 28.90
N ALA A 72 -43.10 16.25 29.10
CA ALA A 72 -42.67 14.86 29.16
C ALA A 72 -42.67 14.23 27.76
N PHE A 73 -41.65 13.42 27.46
CA PHE A 73 -41.66 12.49 26.33
C PHE A 73 -41.65 11.05 26.88
N LEU A 74 -42.57 10.22 26.39
CA LEU A 74 -42.70 8.82 26.80
C LEU A 74 -41.79 7.92 25.94
N PRO A 75 -41.11 6.92 26.52
CA PRO A 75 -40.36 5.94 25.73
C PRO A 75 -41.31 5.00 24.98
N ARG A 76 -41.11 4.86 23.66
CA ARG A 76 -41.84 3.84 22.88
C ARG A 76 -41.22 2.46 23.09
N ARG A 77 -42.07 1.47 23.37
CA ARG A 77 -41.70 0.04 23.30
C ARG A 77 -41.43 -0.35 21.85
N CYS A 78 -40.33 -1.06 21.60
CA CYS A 78 -40.22 -1.93 20.44
C CYS A 78 -40.81 -3.30 20.79
N HIS A 79 -41.69 -3.83 19.92
CA HIS A 79 -42.25 -5.17 20.10
C HIS A 79 -41.36 -6.22 19.41
N TYR A 80 -41.07 -7.31 20.13
CA TYR A 80 -40.72 -8.58 19.49
C TYR A 80 -41.95 -9.10 18.74
N LEU A 81 -41.72 -9.62 17.53
CA LEU A 81 -42.64 -10.52 16.83
C LEU A 81 -41.81 -11.60 16.11
N SER A 82 -42.34 -12.82 16.04
CA SER A 82 -41.62 -14.02 15.63
C SER A 82 -42.54 -14.95 14.83
N ALA A 83 -41.95 -15.76 13.94
CA ALA A 83 -42.58 -16.73 13.03
C ALA A 83 -43.57 -16.11 12.02
N HIS A 84 -43.59 -16.53 10.75
CA HIS A 84 -43.91 -17.89 10.33
C HIS A 84 -43.33 -18.26 8.95
N LEU A 85 -43.07 -19.57 8.77
CA LEU A 85 -42.97 -20.23 7.46
C LEU A 85 -44.35 -20.61 6.93
N PRO A 86 -44.52 -20.67 5.60
CA PRO A 86 -45.37 -21.66 4.95
C PRO A 86 -44.56 -22.64 4.09
N VAL A 87 -45.13 -23.83 3.87
CA VAL A 87 -44.66 -24.89 2.96
C VAL A 87 -45.68 -25.02 1.83
N GLY A 88 -45.27 -25.33 0.60
CA GLY A 88 -46.23 -25.79 -0.44
C GLY A 88 -45.86 -25.57 -1.91
N ASN A 89 -45.20 -26.56 -2.49
CA ASN A 89 -45.55 -27.23 -3.76
C ASN A 89 -45.57 -26.52 -5.15
N ASP A 90 -44.79 -27.14 -6.04
CA ASP A 90 -45.14 -27.68 -7.37
C ASP A 90 -44.99 -26.86 -8.68
N VAL A 91 -43.97 -27.29 -9.44
CA VAL A 91 -43.96 -27.68 -10.87
C VAL A 91 -44.37 -26.67 -11.96
N ALA A 92 -43.38 -26.31 -12.78
CA ALA A 92 -43.52 -26.12 -14.22
C ALA A 92 -42.18 -26.42 -14.93
N ASP A 93 -42.20 -27.23 -15.99
CA ASP A 93 -41.02 -27.55 -16.80
C ASP A 93 -40.63 -26.38 -17.74
N ILE A 94 -39.32 -26.13 -17.89
CA ILE A 94 -38.75 -25.44 -19.06
C ILE A 94 -37.42 -26.11 -19.43
N ASP A 95 -37.40 -26.86 -20.54
CA ASP A 95 -36.16 -27.34 -21.18
C ASP A 95 -35.33 -26.14 -21.69
N GLY A 96 -34.03 -26.13 -21.41
CA GLY A 96 -33.23 -24.89 -21.50
C GLY A 96 -31.75 -25.01 -21.86
N HIS A 97 -31.32 -26.08 -22.56
CA HIS A 97 -29.99 -26.22 -23.20
C HIS A 97 -28.78 -25.64 -22.42
N ASP A 98 -28.24 -26.40 -21.47
CA ASP A 98 -26.91 -26.11 -20.92
C ASP A 98 -25.83 -26.25 -22.01
N ALA A 99 -25.26 -25.14 -22.44
CA ALA A 99 -24.00 -25.12 -23.16
C ALA A 99 -22.85 -25.09 -22.15
N TYR A 100 -22.31 -26.26 -21.81
CA TYR A 100 -21.18 -26.38 -20.88
C TYR A 100 -19.91 -25.80 -21.52
N GLU A 101 -19.63 -24.50 -21.33
CA GLU A 101 -18.29 -23.98 -21.59
C GLU A 101 -17.31 -24.64 -20.63
N LEU A 102 -16.48 -25.52 -21.18
CA LEU A 102 -15.47 -26.26 -20.45
C LEU A 102 -14.35 -25.31 -20.03
N HIS A 103 -14.49 -24.67 -18.87
CA HIS A 103 -13.43 -23.83 -18.29
C HIS A 103 -12.13 -24.65 -18.17
N ASP A 104 -11.15 -24.31 -19.02
CA ASP A 104 -9.81 -24.91 -19.03
C ASP A 104 -9.15 -24.69 -17.66
N ALA A 105 -9.14 -25.73 -16.83
CA ALA A 105 -8.69 -25.72 -15.45
C ALA A 105 -7.16 -25.61 -15.36
N THR A 106 -6.65 -24.42 -15.69
CA THR A 106 -5.23 -24.06 -15.67
C THR A 106 -4.65 -24.24 -14.26
N THR A 107 -4.07 -25.41 -14.04
CA THR A 107 -3.45 -25.77 -12.76
C THR A 107 -2.38 -24.76 -12.32
N ARG A 108 -2.12 -24.65 -11.01
CA ARG A 108 -0.97 -23.91 -10.44
C ARG A 108 0.33 -24.14 -11.21
N ARG A 109 0.60 -25.40 -11.60
CA ARG A 109 1.75 -25.76 -12.44
C ARG A 109 1.66 -25.16 -13.85
N ALA A 110 0.49 -25.19 -14.50
CA ALA A 110 0.31 -24.60 -15.83
C ALA A 110 0.42 -23.06 -15.84
N VAL A 111 -0.03 -22.36 -14.79
CA VAL A 111 0.13 -20.90 -14.67
C VAL A 111 1.62 -20.55 -14.51
N LEU A 112 2.30 -21.15 -13.54
CA LEU A 112 3.75 -20.95 -13.32
C LEU A 112 4.60 -21.41 -14.51
N HIS A 113 4.17 -22.44 -15.25
CA HIS A 113 4.86 -22.93 -16.44
C HIS A 113 4.55 -22.10 -17.70
N ARG A 114 3.38 -21.46 -17.83
CA ARG A 114 3.14 -20.47 -18.91
C ARG A 114 4.00 -19.21 -18.68
N ALA A 115 4.10 -18.76 -17.43
CA ALA A 115 5.04 -17.71 -17.00
C ALA A 115 6.50 -18.05 -17.35
N LEU A 116 6.96 -19.24 -16.95
CA LEU A 116 8.35 -19.69 -17.18
C LEU A 116 8.64 -20.02 -18.66
N LEU A 117 7.65 -20.50 -19.43
CA LEU A 117 7.78 -20.67 -20.89
C LEU A 117 7.94 -19.33 -21.60
N ALA A 118 7.15 -18.31 -21.24
CA ALA A 118 7.28 -16.98 -21.83
C ALA A 118 8.67 -16.37 -21.60
N ALA A 119 9.27 -16.61 -20.43
CA ALA A 119 10.63 -16.21 -20.10
C ALA A 119 11.73 -17.01 -20.84
N THR A 120 11.45 -18.24 -21.29
CA THR A 120 12.43 -19.10 -21.97
C THR A 120 12.33 -19.05 -23.50
N THR A 121 11.21 -18.58 -24.07
CA THR A 121 11.03 -18.45 -25.53
C THR A 121 12.00 -17.48 -26.23
N THR A 122 12.73 -16.63 -25.50
CA THR A 122 13.79 -15.76 -26.01
C THR A 122 15.16 -16.44 -26.18
N LEU A 123 15.35 -17.66 -25.66
CA LEU A 123 16.69 -18.28 -25.52
C LEU A 123 16.83 -19.71 -26.07
N ALA A 124 15.74 -20.33 -26.55
CA ALA A 124 15.72 -21.76 -26.90
C ALA A 124 15.66 -22.06 -28.41
N THR A 125 16.76 -21.82 -29.12
CA THR A 125 17.11 -22.62 -30.32
C THR A 125 18.47 -23.26 -30.11
N ASN A 126 18.62 -24.52 -30.54
CA ASN A 126 19.82 -25.37 -30.38
C ASN A 126 20.12 -25.89 -28.96
N ALA A 127 19.35 -26.87 -28.47
CA ALA A 127 19.87 -27.93 -27.59
C ALA A 127 18.94 -29.16 -27.62
N ALA A 128 19.25 -30.15 -28.46
CA ALA A 128 18.51 -31.42 -28.49
C ALA A 128 19.48 -32.60 -28.53
N THR A 129 19.56 -33.36 -27.42
CA THR A 129 19.69 -34.84 -27.34
C THR A 129 20.03 -35.29 -25.92
N ASN A 130 19.55 -36.49 -25.54
CA ASN A 130 20.07 -37.37 -24.48
C ASN A 130 19.93 -36.93 -22.99
N THR A 131 19.72 -37.80 -22.00
CA THR A 131 18.83 -39.00 -21.89
C THR A 131 18.67 -39.39 -20.42
N MET A 132 17.49 -39.89 -20.07
CA MET A 132 17.09 -40.64 -18.86
C MET A 132 18.15 -41.08 -17.83
N ILE A 133 17.83 -40.88 -16.54
CA ILE A 133 17.70 -41.97 -15.54
C ILE A 133 16.79 -41.47 -14.39
N ASP A 134 15.83 -42.30 -13.96
CA ASP A 134 14.85 -41.97 -12.93
C ASP A 134 15.24 -42.47 -11.53
N GLY A 135 14.77 -41.76 -10.50
CA GLY A 135 14.79 -42.19 -9.12
C GLY A 135 13.84 -41.34 -8.27
N PRO A 136 12.84 -41.92 -7.57
CA PRO A 136 11.82 -41.14 -6.87
C PRO A 136 12.36 -40.57 -5.55
N SER A 137 13.07 -39.45 -5.63
CA SER A 137 13.37 -38.65 -4.44
C SER A 137 12.08 -38.05 -3.88
N SER A 138 11.96 -38.02 -2.55
CA SER A 138 10.86 -37.33 -1.87
C SER A 138 11.12 -35.82 -1.87
N THR A 139 11.07 -35.19 -3.05
CA THR A 139 11.23 -33.75 -3.23
C THR A 139 10.00 -32.99 -2.71
N ALA A 140 9.91 -32.91 -1.39
CA ALA A 140 9.44 -31.70 -0.74
C ALA A 140 10.41 -30.57 -1.13
N ALA A 141 10.16 -29.98 -2.30
CA ALA A 141 10.91 -28.85 -2.79
C ALA A 141 10.53 -27.65 -1.92
N ASN A 142 11.30 -27.41 -0.85
CA ASN A 142 11.19 -26.25 0.01
C ASN A 142 11.54 -24.98 -0.77
N ALA A 143 10.61 -24.54 -1.62
CA ALA A 143 10.58 -23.19 -2.18
C ALA A 143 10.10 -22.19 -1.11
N ALA A 144 10.66 -22.28 0.10
CA ALA A 144 10.38 -21.35 1.18
C ALA A 144 10.98 -19.99 0.82
N VAL A 145 10.21 -18.92 1.01
CA VAL A 145 10.70 -17.56 0.76
C VAL A 145 11.41 -17.03 2.01
N GLY A 146 12.74 -16.92 1.93
CA GLY A 146 13.58 -16.48 3.05
C GLY A 146 13.90 -17.57 4.08
N THR A 147 14.25 -17.16 5.30
CA THR A 147 14.53 -18.04 6.45
C THR A 147 13.52 -17.87 7.60
N LEU A 148 12.56 -16.96 7.46
CA LEU A 148 11.53 -16.66 8.46
C LEU A 148 10.57 -17.85 8.66
N PRO A 149 10.32 -18.31 9.91
CA PRO A 149 9.48 -19.48 10.19
C PRO A 149 8.06 -19.38 9.62
N GLU A 150 7.45 -18.20 9.63
CA GLU A 150 6.11 -17.95 9.09
C GLU A 150 6.03 -17.95 7.55
N TYR A 151 7.17 -18.03 6.86
CA TYR A 151 7.27 -18.18 5.40
C TYR A 151 7.82 -19.55 4.96
N ALA A 152 8.04 -20.48 5.90
CA ALA A 152 8.56 -21.82 5.62
C ALA A 152 7.73 -22.62 4.59
N ASP A 153 6.40 -22.43 4.58
CA ASP A 153 5.47 -23.07 3.62
C ASP A 153 5.10 -22.15 2.43
N ALA A 154 5.59 -20.91 2.39
CA ALA A 154 5.15 -19.89 1.43
C ALA A 154 6.09 -19.82 0.21
N SER A 155 5.56 -20.18 -0.98
CA SER A 155 6.32 -20.08 -2.25
C SER A 155 6.42 -18.67 -2.82
N ALA A 156 5.59 -17.76 -2.32
CA ALA A 156 5.50 -16.38 -2.74
C ALA A 156 4.92 -15.55 -1.58
N ILE A 157 5.36 -14.30 -1.44
CA ILE A 157 4.88 -13.34 -0.45
C ILE A 157 4.51 -12.00 -1.12
N LEU A 158 3.48 -11.32 -0.62
CA LEU A 158 3.18 -9.94 -1.00
C LEU A 158 4.15 -9.03 -0.23
N GLN A 159 5.14 -8.47 -0.94
CA GLN A 159 6.25 -7.76 -0.32
C GLN A 159 6.07 -6.25 -0.35
N SER A 160 5.48 -5.70 -1.42
CA SER A 160 5.24 -4.25 -1.48
C SER A 160 4.10 -3.83 -2.39
N LEU A 161 3.59 -2.63 -2.12
CA LEU A 161 2.58 -1.93 -2.91
C LEU A 161 3.27 -0.77 -3.64
N THR A 162 3.40 -0.81 -4.98
CA THR A 162 3.95 0.34 -5.72
C THR A 162 2.86 1.32 -6.12
N ILE A 163 3.05 2.58 -5.73
CA ILE A 163 2.28 3.71 -6.23
C ILE A 163 3.16 4.68 -7.04
N ASP A 164 2.65 5.12 -8.19
CA ASP A 164 3.24 6.22 -8.95
C ASP A 164 2.70 7.57 -8.45
N VAL A 165 3.50 8.64 -8.55
CA VAL A 165 3.10 10.03 -8.26
C VAL A 165 3.40 10.95 -9.45
N SER A 166 2.59 11.98 -9.65
CA SER A 166 2.67 12.88 -10.81
C SER A 166 3.93 13.74 -10.87
N ASP A 167 4.43 14.17 -9.71
CA ASP A 167 5.43 15.22 -9.60
C ASP A 167 6.23 15.13 -8.29
N ALA A 168 7.36 15.86 -8.26
CA ALA A 168 8.27 15.86 -7.12
C ALA A 168 7.68 16.49 -5.84
N SER A 169 6.67 17.36 -5.92
CA SER A 169 5.99 17.86 -4.71
C SER A 169 5.08 16.79 -4.14
N GLN A 170 4.25 16.16 -4.99
CA GLN A 170 3.40 15.04 -4.59
C GLN A 170 4.22 13.88 -4.02
N TYR A 171 5.42 13.62 -4.54
CA TYR A 171 6.38 12.67 -3.97
C TYR A 171 6.70 12.99 -2.50
N TYR A 172 7.30 14.15 -2.23
CA TYR A 172 7.68 14.54 -0.86
C TYR A 172 6.48 14.69 0.07
N ASP A 173 5.34 15.20 -0.39
CA ASP A 173 4.11 15.25 0.40
C ASP A 173 3.68 13.84 0.83
N THR A 174 3.72 12.87 -0.10
CA THR A 174 3.36 11.47 0.18
C THR A 174 4.32 10.83 1.18
N LEU A 175 5.64 11.05 1.04
CA LEU A 175 6.62 10.58 2.02
C LEU A 175 6.35 11.17 3.41
N ASN A 176 6.21 12.50 3.51
CA ASN A 176 5.94 13.19 4.77
C ASN A 176 4.59 12.79 5.40
N PHE A 177 3.58 12.47 4.59
CA PHE A 177 2.29 11.97 5.07
C PHE A 177 2.43 10.62 5.77
N PHE A 178 3.07 9.63 5.14
CA PHE A 178 3.24 8.32 5.76
C PHE A 178 4.22 8.34 6.96
N ASP A 179 5.30 9.15 6.89
CA ASP A 179 6.21 9.43 8.02
C ASP A 179 5.50 10.07 9.21
N ARG A 180 4.75 11.17 9.00
CA ARG A 180 4.26 12.00 10.11
C ARG A 180 2.83 11.72 10.56
N ALA A 181 2.03 11.00 9.78
CA ALA A 181 0.68 10.58 10.17
C ALA A 181 0.62 9.17 10.76
N PHE A 182 1.55 8.28 10.36
CA PHE A 182 1.53 6.85 10.68
C PHE A 182 2.86 6.30 11.23
N ASP A 183 3.89 7.14 11.42
CA ASP A 183 5.23 6.75 11.90
C ASP A 183 5.97 5.72 10.99
N MET A 184 5.59 5.63 9.70
CA MET A 184 6.28 4.79 8.71
C MET A 184 7.64 5.37 8.31
N ARG A 185 8.67 4.54 8.21
CA ARG A 185 10.04 4.98 7.93
C ARG A 185 10.43 4.65 6.51
N VAL A 186 11.16 5.55 5.86
CA VAL A 186 11.87 5.20 4.62
C VAL A 186 12.96 4.18 4.97
N LEU A 187 12.90 3.02 4.34
CA LEU A 187 13.79 1.88 4.60
C LEU A 187 15.00 1.88 3.64
N ARG A 188 14.74 2.30 2.39
CA ARG A 188 15.65 2.28 1.25
C ARG A 188 15.18 3.25 0.17
N GLU A 189 16.10 3.74 -0.65
CA GLU A 189 15.83 4.71 -1.72
C GLU A 189 16.67 4.41 -2.98
N ARG A 190 16.13 4.76 -4.14
CA ARG A 190 16.83 4.70 -5.44
C ARG A 190 16.59 6.00 -6.20
N ILE A 191 17.67 6.60 -6.69
CA ILE A 191 17.61 7.70 -7.65
C ILE A 191 18.31 7.21 -8.92
N THR A 192 17.56 7.19 -10.02
CA THR A 192 18.07 6.79 -11.34
C THR A 192 18.03 7.99 -12.27
N GLU A 193 19.19 8.47 -12.69
CA GLU A 193 19.32 9.51 -13.70
C GLU A 193 19.52 8.88 -15.08
N GLY A 194 18.72 9.27 -16.07
CA GLY A 194 18.79 8.74 -17.43
C GLY A 194 18.36 9.76 -18.48
N GLY A 195 18.51 9.40 -19.76
CA GLY A 195 18.25 10.32 -20.88
C GLY A 195 16.81 10.84 -21.01
N GLY A 196 15.85 10.27 -20.28
CA GLY A 196 14.48 10.77 -20.17
C GLY A 196 14.22 11.71 -18.98
N GLY A 197 15.10 11.74 -17.98
CA GLY A 197 14.90 12.49 -16.73
C GLY A 197 15.37 11.73 -15.48
N ILE A 198 14.90 12.17 -14.32
CA ILE A 198 15.18 11.56 -13.01
C ILE A 198 13.99 10.70 -12.59
N THR A 199 14.25 9.44 -12.27
CA THR A 199 13.34 8.58 -11.49
C THR A 199 13.78 8.58 -10.03
N ARG A 200 12.83 8.70 -9.10
CA ARG A 200 13.05 8.61 -7.65
C ARG A 200 12.09 7.56 -7.07
N GLU A 201 12.62 6.66 -6.26
CA GLU A 201 11.87 5.58 -5.64
C GLU A 201 12.26 5.49 -4.16
N SER A 202 11.28 5.53 -3.26
CA SER A 202 11.48 5.38 -1.81
C SER A 202 10.52 4.31 -1.30
N TRP A 203 11.03 3.36 -0.51
CA TRP A 203 10.22 2.31 0.11
C TRP A 203 10.00 2.65 1.59
N LEU A 204 8.75 2.66 2.02
CA LEU A 204 8.37 3.00 3.39
C LEU A 204 7.71 1.82 4.09
N GLY A 205 8.07 1.55 5.34
CA GLY A 205 7.48 0.47 6.12
C GLY A 205 7.61 0.69 7.62
N PHE A 206 7.18 -0.30 8.39
CA PHE A 206 7.21 -0.26 9.86
C PHE A 206 8.39 -1.03 10.47
N GLY A 207 9.03 -1.90 9.68
CA GLY A 207 10.21 -2.68 10.04
C GLY A 207 11.00 -3.11 8.80
N PRO A 208 12.06 -3.93 8.97
CA PRO A 208 12.90 -4.37 7.85
C PRO A 208 12.16 -5.27 6.86
N GLU A 209 12.44 -5.05 5.57
CA GLU A 209 11.96 -5.89 4.45
C GLU A 209 12.76 -7.20 4.31
N ASP A 210 13.88 -7.35 5.01
CA ASP A 210 14.75 -8.52 4.95
C ASP A 210 14.02 -9.81 5.35
N LEU A 211 14.15 -10.86 4.55
CA LEU A 211 13.40 -12.11 4.69
C LEU A 211 14.07 -13.10 5.66
N GLU A 212 14.79 -12.55 6.64
CA GLU A 212 15.60 -13.24 7.63
C GLU A 212 15.47 -12.49 8.97
N ILE A 213 15.60 -13.21 10.09
CA ILE A 213 15.56 -12.59 11.42
C ILE A 213 16.87 -11.80 11.64
N PRO A 214 16.83 -10.47 11.89
CA PRO A 214 18.04 -9.70 12.15
C PRO A 214 18.83 -10.22 13.35
N SER A 215 20.17 -10.25 13.25
CA SER A 215 21.05 -10.85 14.26
C SER A 215 21.03 -10.14 15.64
N ASP A 216 20.44 -8.95 15.72
CA ASP A 216 20.23 -8.16 16.93
C ASP A 216 18.78 -8.24 17.47
N PHE A 217 17.93 -9.08 16.87
CA PHE A 217 16.58 -9.38 17.33
C PHE A 217 16.60 -10.43 18.44
N VAL A 218 16.10 -10.06 19.63
CA VAL A 218 16.08 -10.93 20.82
C VAL A 218 14.67 -11.01 21.37
N LEU A 219 14.07 -12.21 21.38
CA LEU A 219 12.78 -12.44 22.03
C LEU A 219 12.93 -12.46 23.56
N PRO A 220 11.99 -11.89 24.35
CA PRO A 220 10.85 -11.06 23.98
C PRO A 220 11.17 -9.54 24.05
N VAL A 221 12.44 -9.16 23.93
CA VAL A 221 12.95 -7.79 24.19
C VAL A 221 12.78 -6.87 22.97
N SER A 222 12.98 -7.40 21.76
CA SER A 222 12.83 -6.66 20.51
C SER A 222 11.37 -6.58 20.08
N SER A 223 10.91 -5.39 19.72
CA SER A 223 9.60 -5.19 19.06
C SER A 223 9.55 -5.91 17.72
N PHE A 224 8.39 -6.48 17.35
CA PHE A 224 8.16 -7.13 16.06
C PHE A 224 8.47 -6.22 14.85
N ALA A 225 8.44 -4.89 15.03
CA ALA A 225 8.95 -3.89 14.08
C ALA A 225 10.47 -4.01 13.76
N ARG A 226 11.19 -4.96 14.36
CA ARG A 226 12.60 -5.31 14.07
C ARG A 226 12.78 -6.78 13.65
N TYR A 227 11.71 -7.51 13.36
CA TYR A 227 11.74 -8.96 13.15
C TYR A 227 12.21 -9.40 11.76
N GLY A 228 12.16 -8.51 10.77
CA GLY A 228 12.25 -8.87 9.35
C GLY A 228 10.88 -9.20 8.77
N GLY A 229 10.82 -9.41 7.45
CA GLY A 229 9.62 -9.85 6.73
C GLY A 229 8.49 -8.84 6.62
N HIS A 230 8.74 -7.56 6.92
CA HIS A 230 7.73 -6.49 6.81
C HIS A 230 7.50 -6.10 5.36
N SER A 231 6.26 -5.76 5.05
CA SER A 231 5.86 -5.27 3.73
C SER A 231 6.12 -3.76 3.60
N SER A 232 6.34 -3.25 2.38
CA SER A 232 6.63 -1.82 2.16
C SER A 232 5.70 -1.14 1.14
N LEU A 233 5.43 0.16 1.36
CA LEU A 233 4.84 1.05 0.36
C LEU A 233 5.98 1.60 -0.50
N HIS A 234 6.03 1.22 -1.77
CA HIS A 234 7.01 1.71 -2.73
C HIS A 234 6.43 2.94 -3.45
N VAL A 235 6.91 4.13 -3.12
CA VAL A 235 6.50 5.40 -3.77
C VAL A 235 7.47 5.71 -4.90
N ARG A 236 6.95 5.86 -6.13
CA ARG A 236 7.73 6.08 -7.35
C ARG A 236 7.35 7.41 -8.02
N TYR A 237 8.34 8.25 -8.29
CA TYR A 237 8.24 9.42 -9.15
C TYR A 237 9.12 9.23 -10.40
N ASP A 238 8.57 9.56 -11.57
CA ASP A 238 9.26 9.42 -12.86
C ASP A 238 9.06 10.70 -13.68
N GLY A 239 10.07 11.57 -13.66
CA GLY A 239 10.03 12.84 -14.36
C GLY A 239 9.98 12.73 -15.89
N ALA A 240 10.38 11.58 -16.47
CA ALA A 240 10.24 11.34 -17.90
C ALA A 240 8.77 11.12 -18.26
N SER A 241 8.05 10.33 -17.45
CA SER A 241 6.60 10.11 -17.62
C SER A 241 5.83 11.43 -17.51
N THR A 242 6.11 12.25 -16.49
CA THR A 242 5.49 13.56 -16.28
C THR A 242 5.75 14.51 -17.45
N ALA A 243 6.98 14.54 -17.97
CA ALA A 243 7.35 15.42 -19.08
C ALA A 243 6.68 15.01 -20.41
N SER A 244 6.34 13.73 -20.59
CA SER A 244 5.76 13.21 -21.83
C SER A 244 4.28 13.55 -22.04
N SER A 245 3.51 13.79 -20.96
CA SER A 245 2.10 14.22 -21.01
C SER A 245 1.92 15.72 -21.30
N SER A 246 2.69 16.24 -22.27
CA SER A 246 2.98 17.67 -22.42
C SER A 246 1.84 18.52 -23.02
N SER A 247 0.78 18.74 -22.25
CA SER A 247 -0.04 19.96 -22.34
C SER A 247 -0.49 20.48 -20.98
N THR A 248 -0.59 19.60 -19.97
CA THR A 248 -0.92 19.97 -18.59
C THR A 248 -0.37 18.90 -17.65
N ASN A 249 0.44 19.29 -16.66
CA ASN A 249 0.80 18.39 -15.55
C ASN A 249 -0.42 18.22 -14.64
N VAL A 250 -1.36 17.36 -15.05
CA VAL A 250 -2.52 17.00 -14.23
C VAL A 250 -2.04 16.00 -13.17
N PRO A 251 -2.16 16.30 -11.86
CA PRO A 251 -1.79 15.33 -10.84
C PRO A 251 -2.75 14.14 -10.86
N LEU A 252 -2.25 12.93 -10.58
CA LEU A 252 -3.05 11.70 -10.58
C LEU A 252 -4.25 11.78 -9.63
N TYR A 253 -4.12 12.62 -8.59
CA TYR A 253 -5.19 13.00 -7.68
C TYR A 253 -5.20 14.53 -7.54
N LEU A 254 -6.30 15.15 -7.97
CA LEU A 254 -6.51 16.58 -7.81
C LEU A 254 -6.81 16.88 -6.34
N ARG A 255 -5.92 17.65 -5.70
CA ARG A 255 -6.21 18.28 -4.41
C ARG A 255 -6.99 19.57 -4.67
N SER A 256 -8.10 19.77 -3.96
CA SER A 256 -8.76 21.07 -3.92
C SER A 256 -7.80 22.12 -3.32
N PRO A 257 -7.91 23.40 -3.69
CA PRO A 257 -7.16 24.48 -3.06
C PRO A 257 -7.77 24.94 -1.71
N GLY A 258 -8.52 24.07 -1.04
CA GLY A 258 -9.25 24.37 0.21
C GLY A 258 -8.92 23.40 1.34
N GLU A 259 -9.46 23.65 2.53
CA GLU A 259 -9.26 22.80 3.72
C GLU A 259 -9.84 21.38 3.58
N TYR A 260 -10.88 21.24 2.73
CA TYR A 260 -11.57 19.97 2.45
C TYR A 260 -11.44 19.65 0.96
N ASN A 261 -11.11 18.40 0.62
CA ASN A 261 -11.10 17.94 -0.77
C ASN A 261 -12.28 17.02 -1.04
N GLU A 262 -13.27 17.53 -1.78
CA GLU A 262 -14.43 16.74 -2.22
C GLU A 262 -14.11 15.81 -3.40
N SER A 263 -12.90 15.88 -3.96
CA SER A 263 -12.45 15.00 -5.04
C SER A 263 -12.36 13.54 -4.55
N PRO A 264 -13.07 12.59 -5.17
CA PRO A 264 -12.93 11.17 -4.85
C PRO A 264 -11.53 10.67 -5.22
N ALA A 265 -11.15 9.52 -4.68
CA ALA A 265 -9.94 8.82 -5.14
C ALA A 265 -10.06 8.50 -6.64
N PRO A 266 -8.95 8.51 -7.40
CA PRO A 266 -8.98 8.22 -8.82
C PRO A 266 -9.18 6.72 -9.06
N GLY A 267 -10.09 6.36 -9.96
CA GLY A 267 -10.52 4.96 -10.16
C GLY A 267 -11.39 4.42 -9.02
N ASN A 268 -11.78 3.15 -9.10
CA ASN A 268 -12.66 2.50 -8.12
C ASN A 268 -12.32 1.03 -7.80
N ASN A 269 -11.24 0.45 -8.35
CA ASN A 269 -10.86 -0.94 -8.04
C ASN A 269 -10.09 -1.07 -6.71
N VAL A 270 -9.35 -0.05 -6.26
CA VAL A 270 -8.74 -0.01 -4.92
C VAL A 270 -9.73 0.60 -3.93
N ALA A 271 -10.11 -0.17 -2.90
CA ALA A 271 -10.98 0.32 -1.84
C ALA A 271 -10.18 1.08 -0.78
N TYR A 272 -9.12 0.47 -0.24
CA TYR A 272 -8.20 1.08 0.74
C TYR A 272 -6.99 0.17 1.03
N LEU A 273 -5.85 0.77 1.39
CA LEU A 273 -4.79 0.11 2.14
C LEU A 273 -5.12 0.16 3.64
N GLN A 274 -5.18 -0.97 4.35
CA GLN A 274 -5.44 -0.99 5.79
C GLN A 274 -4.14 -1.06 6.61
N LEU A 275 -4.00 -0.11 7.55
CA LEU A 275 -2.89 0.01 8.49
C LEU A 275 -3.38 -0.16 9.94
N GLY A 276 -2.79 -1.07 10.71
CA GLY A 276 -2.99 -1.23 12.14
C GLY A 276 -1.87 -0.54 12.92
N VAL A 277 -2.10 0.69 13.40
CA VAL A 277 -1.06 1.57 13.94
C VAL A 277 -1.19 1.79 15.45
N PRO A 278 -0.11 2.02 16.21
CA PRO A 278 -0.18 2.19 17.67
C PRO A 278 -0.88 3.49 18.08
N THR A 279 -0.80 4.51 17.23
CA THR A 279 -1.53 5.77 17.32
C THR A 279 -1.59 6.41 15.94
N TYR A 280 -2.45 7.41 15.75
CA TYR A 280 -2.40 8.31 14.60
C TYR A 280 -2.88 9.70 15.01
N ARG A 281 -2.55 10.72 14.21
CA ARG A 281 -2.98 12.11 14.46
C ARG A 281 -3.61 12.71 13.21
N ILE A 282 -4.93 12.91 13.25
CA ILE A 282 -5.71 13.55 12.18
C ILE A 282 -5.13 14.93 11.81
N SER A 283 -4.65 15.69 12.80
CA SER A 283 -3.98 16.98 12.56
C SER A 283 -2.63 16.88 11.85
N GLN A 284 -1.96 15.71 11.85
CA GLN A 284 -0.81 15.47 10.97
C GLN A 284 -1.26 15.01 9.58
N MET A 285 -2.26 14.13 9.47
CA MET A 285 -2.83 13.72 8.17
C MET A 285 -3.19 14.94 7.30
N VAL A 286 -3.99 15.86 7.84
CA VAL A 286 -4.42 17.08 7.14
C VAL A 286 -3.23 18.01 6.86
N LYS A 287 -2.33 18.22 7.84
CA LYS A 287 -1.13 19.06 7.68
C LYS A 287 -0.22 18.59 6.53
N PHE A 288 -0.13 17.28 6.30
CA PHE A 288 0.68 16.69 5.24
C PHE A 288 -0.15 16.29 4.00
N GLY A 289 -1.29 16.96 3.77
CA GLY A 289 -2.04 16.89 2.52
C GLY A 289 -2.95 15.67 2.33
N GLY A 290 -3.19 14.89 3.39
CA GLY A 290 -4.14 13.78 3.39
C GLY A 290 -5.58 14.26 3.54
N ASN A 291 -6.45 13.82 2.64
CA ASN A 291 -7.88 14.16 2.63
C ASN A 291 -8.67 13.19 3.51
N VAL A 292 -9.05 13.62 4.72
CA VAL A 292 -9.75 12.78 5.71
C VAL A 292 -11.24 12.72 5.38
N LEU A 293 -11.73 11.52 5.06
CA LEU A 293 -13.12 11.27 4.66
C LEU A 293 -14.04 11.07 5.89
N ASP A 294 -13.59 10.23 6.82
CA ASP A 294 -14.27 9.98 8.10
C ASP A 294 -13.29 9.50 9.18
N ALA A 295 -13.71 9.58 10.44
CA ALA A 295 -12.86 9.35 11.62
C ALA A 295 -13.61 8.61 12.75
N TYR A 296 -14.51 7.69 12.42
CA TYR A 296 -15.39 7.04 13.40
C TYR A 296 -14.79 5.75 14.01
N GLY A 297 -13.73 5.91 14.81
CA GLY A 297 -13.07 4.82 15.55
C GLY A 297 -11.88 4.18 14.83
N TRP A 298 -11.94 4.15 13.51
CA TRP A 298 -10.81 4.17 12.56
C TRP A 298 -10.84 5.51 11.80
N VAL A 299 -9.86 5.76 10.94
CA VAL A 299 -9.87 6.88 9.99
C VAL A 299 -9.77 6.35 8.57
N ASN A 300 -10.65 6.81 7.67
CA ASN A 300 -10.50 6.67 6.24
C ASN A 300 -9.95 8.00 5.67
N VAL A 301 -8.84 7.95 4.94
CA VAL A 301 -8.12 9.13 4.42
C VAL A 301 -7.50 8.81 3.05
N ILE A 302 -7.61 9.72 2.09
CA ILE A 302 -6.91 9.60 0.81
C ILE A 302 -5.56 10.29 0.95
N CYS A 303 -4.47 9.59 0.64
CA CYS A 303 -3.11 10.13 0.76
C CYS A 303 -2.83 11.21 -0.31
N PRO A 304 -1.73 11.98 -0.20
CA PRO A 304 -1.42 13.07 -1.14
C PRO A 304 -1.24 12.65 -2.60
N ALA A 305 -0.98 11.36 -2.85
CA ALA A 305 -0.91 10.73 -4.17
C ALA A 305 -2.28 10.32 -4.75
N GLY A 306 -3.27 10.02 -3.90
CA GLY A 306 -4.59 9.50 -4.31
C GLY A 306 -4.90 8.06 -3.88
N LEU A 307 -3.98 7.37 -3.20
CA LEU A 307 -4.26 6.05 -2.62
C LEU A 307 -5.20 6.20 -1.41
N PRO A 308 -6.36 5.52 -1.34
CA PRO A 308 -7.17 5.48 -0.14
C PRO A 308 -6.49 4.63 0.94
N VAL A 309 -6.52 5.10 2.19
CA VAL A 309 -5.91 4.44 3.35
C VAL A 309 -6.95 4.37 4.48
N ARG A 310 -7.04 3.23 5.15
CA ARG A 310 -7.77 3.05 6.41
C ARG A 310 -6.79 2.80 7.54
N ALA A 311 -6.77 3.67 8.54
CA ALA A 311 -5.95 3.51 9.73
C ALA A 311 -6.80 3.11 10.94
N VAL A 312 -6.47 2.01 11.58
CA VAL A 312 -7.10 1.51 12.81
C VAL A 312 -6.09 1.62 13.95
N VAL A 313 -6.51 2.13 15.12
CA VAL A 313 -5.64 2.09 16.30
C VAL A 313 -5.60 0.66 16.86
N GLY A 314 -4.43 0.04 16.82
CA GLY A 314 -4.18 -1.32 17.31
C GLY A 314 -3.06 -2.00 16.52
N VAL A 315 -2.15 -2.68 17.21
CA VAL A 315 -1.05 -3.44 16.58
C VAL A 315 -1.07 -4.86 17.16
N ARG A 316 -1.86 -5.74 16.53
CA ARG A 316 -1.93 -7.17 16.86
C ARG A 316 -1.12 -8.02 15.87
N ASN A 317 -1.13 -7.66 14.59
CA ASN A 317 -0.31 -8.30 13.57
C ASN A 317 1.17 -7.92 13.74
N PRO A 318 2.12 -8.82 13.41
CA PRO A 318 3.54 -8.48 13.38
C PRO A 318 3.86 -7.40 12.34
N ASP A 319 3.25 -7.46 11.16
CA ASP A 319 3.26 -6.40 10.13
C ASP A 319 2.04 -5.46 10.33
N PRO A 320 2.26 -4.16 10.62
CA PRO A 320 1.20 -3.15 10.69
C PRO A 320 0.51 -2.85 9.36
N MET A 321 1.12 -3.14 8.20
CA MET A 321 0.49 -2.98 6.89
C MET A 321 -0.35 -4.21 6.53
N MET A 322 -1.52 -4.31 7.15
CA MET A 322 -2.33 -5.54 7.24
C MET A 322 -2.76 -6.11 5.88
N PHE A 323 -3.28 -5.27 4.98
CA PHE A 323 -3.73 -5.69 3.64
C PHE A 323 -4.10 -4.52 2.72
N VAL A 324 -4.12 -4.78 1.41
CA VAL A 324 -4.83 -3.95 0.42
C VAL A 324 -6.21 -4.53 0.14
N ALA A 325 -7.24 -3.69 0.11
CA ALA A 325 -8.61 -4.08 -0.22
C ALA A 325 -8.95 -3.72 -1.67
N LEU A 326 -9.41 -4.70 -2.46
CA LEU A 326 -9.65 -4.60 -3.90
C LEU A 326 -11.08 -5.01 -4.24
N TYR A 327 -11.79 -4.19 -5.02
CA TYR A 327 -13.09 -4.56 -5.58
C TYR A 327 -12.91 -5.47 -6.79
N CYS A 328 -13.54 -6.64 -6.75
CA CYS A 328 -13.45 -7.68 -7.78
C CYS A 328 -14.74 -7.76 -8.60
N ASP A 329 -14.63 -8.10 -9.89
CA ASP A 329 -15.79 -8.51 -10.71
C ASP A 329 -16.33 -9.87 -10.24
N ASP A 330 -15.43 -10.82 -9.96
CA ASP A 330 -15.70 -12.08 -9.26
C ASP A 330 -14.69 -12.28 -8.11
N VAL A 331 -15.19 -12.39 -6.88
CA VAL A 331 -14.39 -12.54 -5.67
C VAL A 331 -13.78 -13.95 -5.56
N GLU A 332 -14.48 -14.98 -6.05
CA GLU A 332 -13.98 -16.36 -6.04
C GLU A 332 -12.97 -16.59 -7.17
N GLY A 333 -13.22 -16.05 -8.36
CA GLY A 333 -12.25 -15.98 -9.47
C GLY A 333 -10.94 -15.33 -9.05
N SER A 334 -10.98 -14.15 -8.43
CA SER A 334 -9.79 -13.51 -7.84
C SER A 334 -9.16 -14.39 -6.74
N ALA A 335 -9.93 -14.99 -5.84
CA ALA A 335 -9.37 -15.84 -4.78
C ALA A 335 -8.65 -17.08 -5.35
N ASN A 336 -9.16 -17.67 -6.42
CA ASN A 336 -8.53 -18.79 -7.13
C ASN A 336 -7.27 -18.37 -7.90
N PHE A 337 -7.24 -17.15 -8.45
CA PHE A 337 -6.02 -16.56 -9.01
C PHE A 337 -4.92 -16.42 -7.95
N TYR A 338 -5.25 -15.85 -6.78
CA TYR A 338 -4.28 -15.73 -5.68
C TYR A 338 -3.86 -17.09 -5.08
N ALA A 339 -4.76 -18.08 -5.07
CA ALA A 339 -4.41 -19.45 -4.71
C ALA A 339 -3.41 -20.10 -5.69
N ASN A 340 -3.51 -19.81 -6.98
CA ASN A 340 -2.56 -20.31 -7.99
C ASN A 340 -1.15 -19.71 -7.85
N ILE A 341 -0.99 -18.49 -7.33
CA ILE A 341 0.35 -17.93 -7.01
C ILE A 341 0.89 -18.41 -5.65
N GLY A 342 0.06 -19.07 -4.84
CA GLY A 342 0.45 -19.70 -3.57
C GLY A 342 -0.10 -19.04 -2.30
N PHE A 343 -1.03 -18.09 -2.40
CA PHE A 343 -1.67 -17.51 -1.21
C PHE A 343 -2.79 -18.45 -0.71
N ALA A 344 -3.12 -18.40 0.58
CA ALA A 344 -4.23 -19.16 1.14
C ALA A 344 -5.41 -18.23 1.47
N LYS A 345 -6.65 -18.73 1.37
CA LYS A 345 -7.79 -18.12 2.09
C LYS A 345 -7.49 -18.24 3.59
N ARG A 346 -7.60 -17.14 4.34
CA ARG A 346 -7.30 -17.07 5.78
C ARG A 346 -8.37 -16.27 6.52
N ASP A 347 -8.39 -16.38 7.84
CA ASP A 347 -9.24 -15.55 8.69
C ASP A 347 -8.89 -14.07 8.55
N TYR A 348 -9.91 -13.21 8.59
CA TYR A 348 -9.75 -11.76 8.45
C TYR A 348 -8.88 -11.18 9.58
N PRO A 349 -7.80 -10.44 9.27
CA PRO A 349 -6.91 -9.91 10.29
C PRO A 349 -7.52 -8.69 10.97
N TYR A 350 -7.47 -8.66 12.30
CA TYR A 350 -7.96 -7.55 13.12
C TYR A 350 -6.79 -6.86 13.85
N ALA A 351 -6.73 -5.54 13.77
CA ALA A 351 -5.77 -4.70 14.47
C ALA A 351 -5.92 -4.79 15.99
N ARG A 352 -7.12 -5.13 16.49
CA ARG A 352 -7.44 -5.25 17.92
C ARG A 352 -7.70 -6.71 18.34
N PRO A 353 -7.58 -7.05 19.64
CA PRO A 353 -7.91 -8.37 20.17
C PRO A 353 -9.40 -8.77 20.16
N ASN A 354 -10.31 -7.87 19.76
CA ASN A 354 -11.76 -8.06 19.91
C ASN A 354 -12.46 -8.63 18.65
N ASP A 355 -11.69 -9.14 17.68
CA ASP A 355 -12.16 -9.85 16.48
C ASP A 355 -13.36 -9.19 15.75
N GLY A 356 -13.30 -7.87 15.54
CA GLY A 356 -14.35 -7.09 14.87
C GLY A 356 -15.64 -6.87 15.69
N GLY A 357 -15.72 -7.39 16.92
CA GLY A 357 -16.86 -7.25 17.82
C GLY A 357 -16.97 -5.91 18.56
N GLY A 358 -16.17 -4.90 18.19
CA GLY A 358 -16.11 -3.60 18.86
C GLY A 358 -16.39 -2.43 17.91
N GLN A 359 -17.02 -1.37 18.42
CA GLN A 359 -17.42 -0.16 17.67
C GLN A 359 -16.27 0.65 17.01
N PHE A 360 -15.03 0.16 17.07
CA PHE A 360 -13.82 0.87 16.65
C PHE A 360 -12.99 0.11 15.59
N GLU A 361 -13.50 -1.02 15.10
CA GLU A 361 -12.92 -1.80 14.01
C GLU A 361 -14.05 -2.60 13.36
N PRO A 362 -14.28 -2.49 12.03
CA PRO A 362 -15.43 -3.13 11.41
C PRO A 362 -15.20 -4.64 11.27
N PRO A 363 -16.26 -5.47 11.37
CA PRO A 363 -16.18 -6.87 10.99
C PRO A 363 -15.92 -7.00 9.48
N GLN A 364 -15.39 -8.16 9.06
CA GLN A 364 -15.17 -8.49 7.66
C GLN A 364 -16.42 -8.17 6.78
N PRO A 365 -16.27 -7.43 5.66
CA PRO A 365 -17.37 -7.15 4.76
C PRO A 365 -18.03 -8.42 4.20
N ARG A 366 -19.37 -8.44 4.13
CA ARG A 366 -20.12 -9.63 3.69
C ARG A 366 -19.80 -9.99 2.25
N GLY A 367 -19.49 -11.27 2.01
CA GLY A 367 -19.12 -11.77 0.69
C GLY A 367 -17.71 -11.39 0.24
N SER A 368 -16.90 -10.79 1.11
CA SER A 368 -15.45 -10.62 0.86
C SER A 368 -14.67 -11.87 1.22
N ILE A 369 -13.49 -12.03 0.63
CA ILE A 369 -12.54 -13.11 0.94
C ILE A 369 -11.18 -12.48 1.25
N TYR A 370 -10.60 -12.83 2.40
CA TYR A 370 -9.21 -12.49 2.71
C TYR A 370 -8.29 -13.61 2.22
N VAL A 371 -7.26 -13.24 1.45
CA VAL A 371 -6.19 -14.13 0.99
C VAL A 371 -4.84 -13.57 1.42
N SER A 372 -3.96 -14.43 1.94
CA SER A 372 -2.60 -14.02 2.35
C SER A 372 -1.63 -15.21 2.30
N PRO A 373 -0.37 -14.98 1.91
CA PRO A 373 0.65 -16.04 1.89
C PRO A 373 0.92 -16.59 3.30
N SER A 374 0.99 -15.74 4.33
CA SER A 374 1.13 -16.14 5.73
C SER A 374 0.01 -15.58 6.62
N ALA A 375 0.00 -15.99 7.90
CA ALA A 375 -0.89 -15.40 8.90
C ALA A 375 -0.38 -14.03 9.41
N ASN A 376 0.92 -13.75 9.25
CA ASN A 376 1.59 -12.58 9.82
C ASN A 376 1.95 -11.49 8.81
N SER A 377 1.85 -11.77 7.51
CA SER A 377 2.19 -10.89 6.39
C SER A 377 1.04 -9.99 5.96
N MET A 378 1.34 -8.94 5.18
CA MET A 378 0.34 -8.25 4.36
C MET A 378 -0.41 -9.26 3.48
N GLY A 379 -1.74 -9.11 3.43
CA GLY A 379 -2.61 -9.87 2.53
C GLY A 379 -3.41 -9.00 1.57
N ILE A 380 -4.44 -9.58 0.98
CA ILE A 380 -5.37 -8.94 0.07
C ILE A 380 -6.80 -9.25 0.52
N LEU A 381 -7.63 -8.22 0.66
CA LEU A 381 -9.06 -8.36 0.93
C LEU A 381 -9.84 -8.15 -0.37
N LEU A 382 -10.36 -9.25 -0.91
CA LEU A 382 -11.15 -9.27 -2.14
C LEU A 382 -12.59 -8.92 -1.80
N LEU A 383 -13.08 -7.76 -2.27
CA LEU A 383 -14.40 -7.22 -1.99
C LEU A 383 -15.36 -7.44 -3.17
N PRO A 384 -16.63 -7.82 -2.92
CA PRO A 384 -17.65 -7.82 -3.95
C PRO A 384 -18.03 -6.39 -4.34
N ARG A 385 -18.23 -6.13 -5.63
CA ARG A 385 -18.78 -4.84 -6.11
C ARG A 385 -20.22 -4.65 -5.65
N GLU A 386 -20.46 -3.60 -4.87
CA GLU A 386 -21.81 -3.19 -4.48
C GLU A 386 -22.68 -2.93 -5.72
N LYS A 387 -23.88 -3.54 -5.75
CA LYS A 387 -24.87 -3.23 -6.77
C LYS A 387 -25.46 -1.86 -6.42
N LYS A 388 -25.28 -0.85 -7.29
CA LYS A 388 -25.80 0.52 -7.11
C LYS A 388 -27.34 0.53 -7.22
N GLY A 389 -27.99 0.06 -6.16
CA GLY A 389 -29.42 -0.11 -6.06
C GLY A 389 -29.79 -0.83 -4.77
N GLY A 390 -30.61 -0.20 -3.94
CA GLY A 390 -31.14 -0.82 -2.72
C GLY A 390 -32.11 -1.98 -3.02
N PHE A 391 -32.71 -2.55 -1.97
CA PHE A 391 -33.53 -3.79 -2.00
C PHE A 391 -34.71 -3.82 -3.01
N PHE A 392 -35.07 -2.68 -3.62
CA PHE A 392 -36.14 -2.56 -4.63
C PHE A 392 -35.64 -2.29 -6.06
N ALA A 393 -34.33 -2.13 -6.27
CA ALA A 393 -33.74 -1.70 -7.53
C ALA A 393 -33.40 -2.87 -8.48
N TYR A 394 -34.43 -3.57 -8.93
CA TYR A 394 -34.33 -4.52 -10.05
C TYR A 394 -33.73 -3.83 -11.29
N GLY A 395 -32.72 -4.44 -11.92
CA GLY A 395 -32.04 -3.88 -13.09
C GLY A 395 -30.91 -2.88 -12.80
N SER A 396 -30.46 -2.74 -11.55
CA SER A 396 -29.31 -1.90 -11.20
C SER A 396 -28.00 -2.40 -11.84
N LYS A 397 -27.55 -1.71 -12.91
CA LYS A 397 -26.29 -1.98 -13.60
C LYS A 397 -25.11 -1.70 -12.65
N GLN A 398 -24.25 -2.69 -12.43
CA GLN A 398 -23.00 -2.50 -11.68
C GLN A 398 -22.08 -1.54 -12.46
N GLU A 399 -21.57 -0.53 -11.76
CA GLU A 399 -20.61 0.44 -12.30
C GLU A 399 -19.27 -0.25 -12.58
N ALA A 400 -18.77 -0.15 -13.82
CA ALA A 400 -17.58 -0.87 -14.27
C ALA A 400 -16.36 -0.57 -13.38
N LEU A 401 -15.46 -1.55 -13.26
CA LEU A 401 -14.18 -1.30 -12.60
C LEU A 401 -13.33 -0.37 -13.46
N ILE A 402 -12.82 0.67 -12.82
CA ILE A 402 -11.91 1.68 -13.36
C ILE A 402 -10.62 1.53 -12.55
N PRO A 403 -9.49 1.10 -13.15
CA PRO A 403 -8.23 1.00 -12.45
C PRO A 403 -7.82 2.32 -11.80
N ASN A 404 -7.39 2.28 -10.55
CA ASN A 404 -6.80 3.43 -9.88
C ASN A 404 -5.41 3.71 -10.50
N PRO A 405 -5.19 4.84 -11.21
CA PRO A 405 -3.95 5.13 -11.91
C PRO A 405 -2.77 5.43 -10.98
N VAL A 406 -3.01 5.58 -9.67
CA VAL A 406 -1.98 5.69 -8.63
C VAL A 406 -1.39 4.32 -8.30
N LEU A 407 -2.17 3.24 -8.39
CA LEU A 407 -1.68 1.88 -8.14
C LEU A 407 -0.97 1.31 -9.37
N ARG A 408 0.36 1.26 -9.32
CA ARG A 408 1.19 0.68 -10.38
C ARG A 408 1.21 -0.84 -10.33
N SER A 409 1.46 -1.43 -9.15
CA SER A 409 1.57 -2.88 -8.98
C SER A 409 1.51 -3.35 -7.53
N LEU A 410 1.06 -4.60 -7.33
CA LEU A 410 1.41 -5.42 -6.17
C LEU A 410 2.69 -6.21 -6.49
N ASN A 411 3.73 -6.06 -5.67
CA ASN A 411 5.01 -6.73 -5.88
C ASN A 411 5.07 -8.00 -5.04
N VAL A 412 5.17 -9.14 -5.71
CA VAL A 412 5.22 -10.47 -5.12
C VAL A 412 6.65 -11.00 -5.22
N VAL A 413 7.29 -11.21 -4.07
CA VAL A 413 8.59 -11.89 -4.01
C VAL A 413 8.34 -13.39 -4.00
N TYR A 414 9.04 -14.15 -4.84
CA TYR A 414 8.86 -15.59 -4.95
C TYR A 414 10.20 -16.35 -4.93
N ALA A 415 10.15 -17.57 -4.39
CA ALA A 415 11.24 -18.52 -4.50
C ALA A 415 11.08 -19.25 -5.84
N PRO A 416 11.99 -19.10 -6.81
CA PRO A 416 11.91 -19.86 -8.05
C PRO A 416 12.04 -21.36 -7.72
N THR A 417 11.02 -22.15 -8.08
CA THR A 417 11.10 -23.61 -7.92
C THR A 417 12.19 -24.12 -8.85
N ILE A 418 13.30 -24.60 -8.27
CA ILE A 418 14.42 -25.20 -8.99
C ILE A 418 13.90 -26.43 -9.73
N THR A 419 13.55 -26.26 -11.00
CA THR A 419 13.11 -27.33 -11.89
C THR A 419 14.32 -28.19 -12.23
N THR A 420 14.56 -29.16 -11.35
CA THR A 420 15.73 -30.03 -11.33
C THR A 420 15.75 -30.87 -12.61
N GLY A 421 16.55 -30.46 -13.60
CA GLY A 421 16.51 -31.04 -14.94
C GLY A 421 17.26 -30.31 -16.04
N GLY A 422 17.96 -29.21 -15.74
CA GLY A 422 18.88 -28.56 -16.67
C GLY A 422 20.03 -27.89 -15.92
N ASP A 423 21.25 -28.05 -16.42
CA ASP A 423 22.46 -27.38 -15.91
C ASP A 423 22.45 -25.89 -16.30
N ALA A 424 21.55 -25.13 -15.66
CA ALA A 424 21.61 -23.67 -15.62
C ALA A 424 22.82 -23.26 -14.77
N GLY A 425 24.01 -23.32 -15.37
CA GLY A 425 25.27 -22.95 -14.74
C GLY A 425 25.21 -21.52 -14.18
N ALA A 426 26.04 -21.25 -13.16
CA ALA A 426 26.10 -19.96 -12.47
C ALA A 426 26.73 -18.84 -13.33
N GLY A 427 26.03 -18.47 -14.39
CA GLY A 427 26.34 -17.45 -15.39
C GLY A 427 25.10 -16.62 -15.74
N ALA A 428 24.27 -16.32 -14.75
CA ALA A 428 23.25 -15.29 -14.86
C ALA A 428 23.96 -13.93 -14.91
N ASP A 429 24.19 -13.44 -16.13
CA ASP A 429 25.01 -12.26 -16.45
C ASP A 429 24.91 -11.10 -15.46
N ASP A 430 26.06 -10.52 -15.11
CA ASP A 430 26.18 -9.19 -14.45
C ASP A 430 25.78 -8.03 -15.39
N GLY A 431 25.18 -8.33 -16.54
CA GLY A 431 24.57 -7.38 -17.45
C GLY A 431 23.36 -6.72 -16.79
N GLY A 432 23.57 -5.53 -16.21
CA GLY A 432 22.55 -4.70 -15.55
C GLY A 432 21.47 -4.11 -16.46
N GLY A 433 21.02 -4.86 -17.48
CA GLY A 433 19.74 -4.61 -18.13
C GLY A 433 18.60 -4.78 -17.13
N ALA A 434 17.55 -3.97 -17.28
CA ALA A 434 16.43 -3.94 -16.32
C ALA A 434 15.87 -5.35 -16.08
N LEU A 435 15.97 -5.80 -14.82
CA LEU A 435 15.61 -7.16 -14.42
C LEU A 435 14.12 -7.37 -14.72
N ALA A 436 13.83 -8.22 -15.70
CA ALA A 436 12.56 -8.24 -16.42
C ALA A 436 11.40 -8.71 -15.52
N THR A 437 10.80 -7.77 -14.80
CA THR A 437 9.68 -8.01 -13.88
C THR A 437 8.48 -8.51 -14.67
N MET A 438 8.20 -9.80 -14.54
CA MET A 438 7.00 -10.38 -15.12
C MET A 438 5.78 -9.70 -14.47
N SER A 439 4.88 -9.18 -15.31
CA SER A 439 3.63 -8.55 -14.88
C SER A 439 2.45 -9.37 -15.37
N ILE A 440 1.54 -9.71 -14.46
CA ILE A 440 0.27 -10.40 -14.75
C ILE A 440 -0.84 -9.60 -14.09
N THR A 441 -1.87 -9.20 -14.82
CA THR A 441 -3.03 -8.50 -14.25
C THR A 441 -3.99 -9.49 -13.58
N ASP A 442 -4.45 -9.19 -12.37
CA ASP A 442 -5.49 -9.97 -11.68
C ASP A 442 -6.92 -9.66 -12.21
N PRO A 443 -7.95 -10.44 -11.82
CA PRO A 443 -9.34 -10.17 -12.23
C PRO A 443 -9.96 -8.89 -11.62
N SER A 444 -9.21 -8.16 -10.79
CA SER A 444 -9.54 -6.85 -10.21
C SER A 444 -8.88 -5.70 -11.00
N TYR A 445 -8.26 -6.01 -12.15
CA TYR A 445 -7.48 -5.10 -13.00
C TYR A 445 -6.25 -4.50 -12.32
N VAL A 446 -5.68 -5.18 -11.32
CA VAL A 446 -4.45 -4.78 -10.62
C VAL A 446 -3.24 -5.54 -11.20
N PRO A 447 -2.17 -4.86 -11.64
CA PRO A 447 -0.95 -5.53 -12.07
C PRO A 447 -0.21 -6.20 -10.90
N ILE A 448 0.18 -7.46 -11.08
CA ILE A 448 1.01 -8.23 -10.14
C ILE A 448 2.40 -8.38 -10.74
N SER A 449 3.40 -7.82 -10.06
CA SER A 449 4.80 -7.73 -10.44
C SER A 449 5.62 -8.77 -9.68
N PHE A 450 6.30 -9.68 -10.38
CA PHE A 450 7.00 -10.81 -9.76
C PHE A 450 8.51 -10.59 -9.70
N ILE A 451 9.08 -10.70 -8.50
CA ILE A 451 10.51 -10.53 -8.21
C ILE A 451 11.05 -11.83 -7.59
N SER A 452 12.09 -12.44 -8.16
CA SER A 452 12.74 -13.60 -7.55
C SER A 452 13.48 -13.20 -6.27
N GLN A 453 13.49 -14.04 -5.23
CA GLN A 453 14.17 -13.76 -3.95
C GLN A 453 15.61 -13.24 -4.10
N ASP A 454 16.44 -13.81 -4.98
CA ASP A 454 17.83 -13.37 -5.21
C ASP A 454 17.95 -12.00 -5.92
N ALA A 455 16.91 -11.59 -6.65
CA ALA A 455 16.81 -10.25 -7.22
C ALA A 455 16.39 -9.25 -6.13
N PHE A 456 15.45 -9.64 -5.28
CA PHE A 456 14.99 -8.82 -4.15
C PHE A 456 16.11 -8.56 -3.15
N ALA A 457 16.85 -9.59 -2.72
CA ALA A 457 18.00 -9.44 -1.81
C ALA A 457 19.12 -8.56 -2.41
N ARG A 458 19.35 -8.63 -3.73
CA ARG A 458 20.26 -7.70 -4.43
C ARG A 458 19.71 -6.28 -4.48
N GLU A 459 18.40 -6.10 -4.68
CA GLU A 459 17.77 -4.76 -4.66
C GLU A 459 17.84 -4.13 -3.27
N LEU A 460 17.49 -4.85 -2.20
CA LEU A 460 17.61 -4.40 -0.81
C LEU A 460 19.03 -3.83 -0.54
N LYS A 461 20.05 -4.63 -0.86
CA LYS A 461 21.46 -4.23 -0.68
C LYS A 461 21.88 -3.05 -1.56
N ALA A 462 21.31 -2.91 -2.76
CA ALA A 462 21.65 -1.85 -3.70
C ALA A 462 20.92 -0.52 -3.42
N THR A 463 19.80 -0.54 -2.68
CA THR A 463 19.00 0.67 -2.38
C THR A 463 18.98 1.07 -0.90
N ALA A 464 19.58 0.27 -0.01
CA ALA A 464 19.71 0.57 1.42
C ALA A 464 20.27 1.98 1.68
N ILE A 465 19.61 2.73 2.58
CA ILE A 465 20.07 4.08 2.97
C ILE A 465 21.44 3.94 3.68
N PRO A 466 22.48 4.69 3.27
CA PRO A 466 23.75 4.71 3.99
C PRO A 466 23.54 5.11 5.45
N PRO A 467 24.20 4.45 6.43
CA PRO A 467 24.09 4.86 7.83
C PRO A 467 24.59 6.29 7.97
N VAL A 468 23.76 7.16 8.56
CA VAL A 468 24.15 8.53 8.87
C VAL A 468 25.32 8.50 9.85
N SER A 469 26.49 8.95 9.40
CA SER A 469 27.67 9.08 10.25
C SER A 469 27.36 9.98 11.47
N PRO A 470 27.68 9.55 12.70
CA PRO A 470 27.35 10.28 13.92
C PRO A 470 28.22 11.52 14.16
#